data_AF-A0A2G2MD71-F1
#
_entry.id   AF-A0A2G2MD71-F1
#
_cell.length_a   1.000
_cell.length_b   1.000
_cell.length_c   1.000
_cell.angle_alpha   90.00
_cell.angle_beta   90.00
_cell.angle_gamma   90.00
#
_symmetry.space_group_name_H-M   'P 1'
#
loop_
_entity.id
_entity.type
_entity.pdbx_description
1 polymer ?
#
loop_
_entity_poly.entity_id
_entity_poly.type
_entity_poly.pdbx_seq_one_letter_code
_entity_poly.pdbx_strand_id
1 'polypeptide(L)'
;MSIQSIRSKRDSDILLSANHQLEQLYIEQHTPCLALHISRNYHLLEEQDSNAIQQNKWKEKATMWWELYWQASPKKGAALFYDKNGPLFY
;
A
#
# COMPACT_ATOMS: atom_id res chain seq x y z
N MET A 1 12.31 -5.82 25.79
CA MET A 1 11.37 -5.60 24.66
C MET A 1 10.03 -5.13 25.23
N SER A 2 9.46 -4.04 24.71
CA SER A 2 8.20 -3.44 25.18
C SER A 2 6.98 -4.12 24.56
N ILE A 3 5.87 -4.24 25.29
CA ILE A 3 4.57 -4.79 24.81
C ILE A 3 4.07 -4.03 23.56
N GLN A 4 4.35 -2.73 23.46
CA GLN A 4 3.98 -1.90 22.31
C GLN A 4 4.77 -2.28 21.04
N SER A 5 6.05 -2.64 21.19
CA SER A 5 6.90 -3.08 20.08
C SER A 5 6.47 -4.45 19.54
N ILE A 6 6.02 -5.35 20.43
CA ILE A 6 5.48 -6.67 20.03
C ILE A 6 4.16 -6.51 19.27
N ARG A 7 3.28 -5.60 19.74
CA ARG A 7 2.02 -5.30 19.07
C ARG A 7 2.24 -4.69 17.69
N SER A 8 3.10 -3.68 17.59
CA SER A 8 3.48 -3.06 16.31
C SER A 8 4.01 -4.08 15.30
N LYS A 9 4.90 -4.99 15.74
CA LYS A 9 5.45 -6.03 14.85
C LYS A 9 4.36 -7.01 14.38
N ARG A 10 3.48 -7.43 15.28
CA ARG A 10 2.37 -8.33 14.94
C ARG A 10 1.38 -7.69 13.96
N ASP A 11 1.13 -6.39 14.13
CA ASP A 11 0.26 -5.63 13.24
C ASP A 11 0.90 -5.52 11.83
N SER A 12 2.21 -5.31 11.73
CA SER A 12 2.94 -5.33 10.46
C SER A 12 2.92 -6.71 9.79
N ASP A 13 3.10 -7.80 10.55
CA ASP A 13 3.05 -9.16 10.01
C ASP A 13 1.65 -9.51 9.46
N ILE A 14 0.59 -9.10 10.16
CA ILE A 14 -0.80 -9.26 9.71
C ILE A 14 -1.04 -8.46 8.44
N LEU A 15 -0.60 -7.20 8.41
CA LEU A 15 -0.77 -6.29 7.27
C LEU A 15 -0.04 -6.81 6.03
N LEU A 16 1.18 -7.34 6.19
CA LEU A 16 1.94 -7.96 5.11
C LEU A 16 1.23 -9.20 4.56
N SER A 17 0.70 -10.05 5.43
CA SER A 17 -0.05 -11.24 5.03
C SER A 17 -1.34 -10.89 4.29
N ALA A 18 -2.05 -9.87 4.75
CA ALA A 18 -3.22 -9.32 4.07
C ALA A 18 -2.85 -8.75 2.68
N ASN A 19 -1.71 -8.05 2.58
CA ASN A 19 -1.22 -7.57 1.29
C ASN A 19 -0.96 -8.70 0.31
N HIS A 20 -0.27 -9.77 0.72
CA HIS A 20 -0.06 -10.91 -0.17
C HIS A 20 -1.37 -11.52 -0.68
N GLN A 21 -2.41 -11.61 0.16
CA GLN A 21 -3.73 -12.10 -0.27
C GLN A 21 -4.39 -11.15 -1.28
N LEU A 22 -4.31 -9.84 -1.04
CA LEU A 22 -4.82 -8.83 -1.97
C LEU A 22 -4.07 -8.84 -3.31
N GLU A 23 -2.75 -9.04 -3.30
CA GLU A 23 -1.94 -9.18 -4.51
C GLU A 23 -2.39 -10.38 -5.34
N GLN A 24 -2.68 -11.53 -4.70
CA GLN A 24 -3.24 -12.69 -5.40
C GLN A 24 -4.63 -12.40 -5.98
N LEU A 25 -5.51 -11.76 -5.21
CA LEU A 25 -6.84 -11.38 -5.70
C LEU A 25 -6.78 -10.37 -6.85
N TYR A 26 -5.77 -9.49 -6.87
CA TYR A 26 -5.57 -8.54 -7.96
C TYR A 26 -5.23 -9.25 -9.27
N ILE A 27 -4.43 -10.33 -9.24
CA ILE A 27 -4.10 -11.13 -10.42
C ILE A 27 -5.36 -11.72 -11.06
N GLU A 28 -6.39 -12.05 -10.25
CA GLU A 28 -7.64 -12.61 -10.76
C GLU A 28 -8.58 -11.53 -11.28
N GLN A 29 -8.76 -10.45 -10.50
CA GLN A 29 -9.85 -9.50 -10.72
C GLN A 29 -9.44 -8.19 -11.40
N HIS A 30 -8.15 -7.85 -11.36
CA HIS A 30 -7.56 -6.63 -11.94
C HIS A 30 -8.30 -5.34 -11.57
N THR A 31 -8.85 -5.24 -10.36
CA THR A 31 -9.65 -4.07 -9.98
C THR A 31 -8.76 -2.91 -9.51
N PRO A 32 -9.03 -1.66 -9.94
CA PRO A 32 -8.28 -0.49 -9.48
C PRO A 32 -8.34 -0.32 -7.96
N CYS A 33 -9.47 -0.66 -7.34
CA CYS A 33 -9.64 -0.57 -5.89
C CYS A 33 -8.66 -1.48 -5.15
N LEU A 34 -8.44 -2.71 -5.61
CA LEU A 34 -7.45 -3.61 -5.01
C LEU A 34 -6.05 -3.01 -5.09
N ALA A 35 -5.64 -2.47 -6.24
CA ALA A 35 -4.34 -1.79 -6.38
C ALA A 35 -4.19 -0.62 -5.40
N LEU A 36 -5.23 0.20 -5.24
CA LEU A 36 -5.24 1.30 -4.27
C LEU A 36 -5.09 0.81 -2.82
N HIS A 37 -5.81 -0.25 -2.45
CA HIS A 37 -5.73 -0.84 -1.11
C HIS A 37 -4.34 -1.41 -0.83
N ILE A 38 -3.74 -2.13 -1.79
CA ILE A 38 -2.40 -2.69 -1.65
C ILE A 38 -1.35 -1.59 -1.51
N SER A 39 -1.44 -0.52 -2.33
CA SER A 39 -0.56 0.65 -2.25
C SER A 39 -0.58 1.28 -0.85
N ARG A 40 -1.77 1.55 -0.32
CA ARG A 40 -1.96 2.12 1.03
C ARG A 40 -1.37 1.26 2.14
N ASN A 41 -1.58 -0.05 2.06
CA ASN A 41 -1.05 -0.97 3.05
C ASN A 41 0.50 -1.00 3.02
N TYR A 42 1.13 -0.86 1.85
CA TYR A 42 2.58 -0.73 1.78
C TYR A 42 3.10 0.60 2.34
N HIS A 43 2.38 1.71 2.18
CA HIS A 43 2.72 2.95 2.91
C HIS A 43 2.60 2.79 4.42
N LEU A 44 1.58 2.09 4.92
CA LEU A 44 1.46 1.80 6.35
C LEU A 44 2.63 0.94 6.85
N LEU A 45 3.10 -0.03 6.05
CA LEU A 45 4.30 -0.81 6.37
C LEU A 45 5.57 0.06 6.35
N GLU A 46 5.69 1.00 5.40
CA GLU A 46 6.79 1.98 5.33
C GLU A 46 6.86 2.85 6.59
N GLU A 47 5.72 3.37 7.07
CA GLU A 47 5.65 4.21 8.27
C GLU A 47 6.00 3.45 9.56
N GLN A 48 5.70 2.16 9.62
CA GLN A 48 5.91 1.33 10.81
C GLN A 48 7.30 0.69 10.90
N ASP A 49 8.00 0.54 9.77
CA ASP A 49 9.29 -0.13 9.73
C ASP A 49 10.41 0.82 10.15
N SER A 50 11.28 0.41 11.06
CA SER A 50 12.45 1.22 11.47
C SER A 50 13.69 0.98 10.60
N ASN A 51 13.67 -0.03 9.73
CA ASN A 51 14.80 -0.38 8.89
C ASN A 51 14.72 0.35 7.54
N ALA A 52 15.65 1.26 7.27
CA ALA A 52 15.67 2.08 6.05
C ALA A 52 15.68 1.26 4.74
N ILE A 53 16.34 0.09 4.72
CA ILE A 53 16.35 -0.78 3.53
C ILE A 53 14.95 -1.35 3.30
N GLN A 54 14.28 -1.75 4.38
CA GLN A 54 12.96 -2.36 4.31
C GLN A 54 11.88 -1.30 4.01
N GLN A 55 11.98 -0.10 4.60
CA GLN A 55 11.17 1.06 4.25
C GLN A 55 11.23 1.37 2.74
N ASN A 56 12.44 1.42 2.16
CA ASN A 56 12.58 1.67 0.73
C ASN A 56 11.87 0.60 -0.13
N LYS A 57 11.95 -0.68 0.27
CA LYS A 57 11.21 -1.75 -0.43
C LYS A 57 9.70 -1.54 -0.33
N TRP A 58 9.19 -1.13 0.83
CA TRP A 58 7.77 -0.81 1.01
C TRP A 58 7.34 0.38 0.17
N LYS A 59 8.16 1.42 0.13
CA LYS A 59 7.94 2.59 -0.72
C LYS A 59 7.89 2.25 -2.21
N GLU A 60 8.85 1.44 -2.69
CA GLU A 60 8.90 0.97 -4.07
C GLU A 60 7.63 0.19 -4.44
N LYS A 61 7.21 -0.74 -3.56
CA LYS A 61 5.97 -1.49 -3.76
C LYS A 61 4.73 -0.58 -3.73
N ALA A 62 4.64 0.34 -2.78
CA ALA A 62 3.53 1.28 -2.69
C ALA A 62 3.40 2.12 -3.96
N THR A 63 4.53 2.57 -4.50
CA THR A 63 4.62 3.35 -5.75
C THR A 63 4.19 2.53 -6.96
N MET A 64 4.69 1.29 -7.11
CA MET A 64 4.27 0.39 -8.18
C MET A 64 2.74 0.17 -8.17
N TRP A 65 2.17 -0.14 -7.00
CA TRP A 65 0.73 -0.36 -6.87
C TRP A 65 -0.10 0.91 -7.09
N TRP A 66 0.45 2.07 -6.72
CA TRP A 66 -0.14 3.38 -7.03
C TRP A 66 -0.24 3.60 -8.54
N GLU A 67 0.83 3.32 -9.28
CA GLU A 67 0.85 3.48 -10.73
C GLU A 67 -0.16 2.55 -11.41
N LEU A 68 -0.27 1.29 -10.95
CA LEU A 68 -1.27 0.35 -11.44
C LEU A 68 -2.70 0.85 -11.20
N TYR A 69 -2.98 1.38 -10.00
CA TYR A 69 -4.26 2.04 -9.72
C TYR A 69 -4.50 3.22 -10.67
N TRP A 70 -3.52 4.11 -10.83
CA TRP A 70 -3.65 5.31 -11.65
C TRP A 70 -3.92 4.99 -13.12
N GLN A 71 -3.27 3.95 -13.65
CA GLN A 71 -3.47 3.47 -15.02
C GLN A 71 -4.86 2.86 -15.21
N ALA A 72 -5.36 2.11 -14.22
CA ALA A 72 -6.63 1.41 -14.32
C ALA A 72 -7.85 2.25 -13.91
N SER A 73 -7.64 3.36 -13.19
CA SER A 73 -8.73 4.17 -12.64
C SER A 73 -9.35 5.11 -13.69
N PRO A 74 -10.69 5.24 -13.74
CA PRO A 74 -11.34 6.20 -14.61
C PRO A 74 -10.94 7.63 -14.21
N LYS A 75 -10.22 8.32 -15.11
CA LYS A 75 -9.59 9.64 -14.93
C LYS A 75 -10.50 10.74 -14.33
N LYS A 76 -11.82 10.58 -14.40
CA LYS A 76 -12.80 11.57 -13.90
C LYS A 76 -12.99 11.51 -12.38
N GLY A 77 -12.84 10.33 -11.75
CA GLY A 77 -13.07 10.14 -10.32
C GLY A 77 -11.79 10.19 -9.48
N ALA A 78 -10.70 9.61 -9.99
CA ALA A 78 -9.42 9.61 -9.29
C ALA A 78 -8.81 11.01 -9.16
N ALA A 79 -8.87 11.81 -10.23
CA ALA A 79 -8.30 13.15 -10.27
C ALA A 79 -8.91 14.14 -9.24
N LEU A 80 -10.10 13.83 -8.70
CA LEU A 80 -10.73 14.64 -7.65
C LEU A 80 -10.08 14.45 -6.28
N PHE A 81 -9.45 13.29 -6.04
CA PHE A 81 -8.92 12.92 -4.72
C PHE A 81 -7.42 12.60 -4.75
N TYR A 82 -6.86 12.36 -5.93
CA TYR A 82 -5.54 11.80 -6.12
C TYR A 82 -4.89 12.33 -7.42
N ASP A 83 -3.57 12.49 -7.41
CA ASP A 83 -2.75 12.78 -8.59
C ASP A 83 -1.73 11.66 -8.87
N LYS A 84 -0.91 11.81 -9.91
CA LYS A 84 0.12 10.81 -10.24
C LYS A 84 1.14 10.57 -9.12
N ASN A 85 1.25 11.46 -8.13
CA ASN A 85 2.20 11.41 -7.03
C ASN A 85 1.55 10.93 -5.71
N GLY A 86 0.23 10.81 -5.62
CA GLY A 86 -0.48 10.31 -4.44
C GLY A 86 -1.80 11.04 -4.14
N PRO A 87 -2.32 10.95 -2.90
CA PRO A 87 -3.49 11.72 -2.47
C PRO A 87 -3.25 13.23 -2.50
N LEU A 88 -4.24 13.99 -2.98
CA LEU A 88 -4.20 15.45 -3.03
C LEU A 88 -4.53 16.12 -1.69
N PHE A 89 -5.00 15.36 -0.72
CA PHE A 89 -5.37 15.84 0.61
C PHE A 89 -4.50 15.12 1.66
N TYR A 90 -3.65 15.90 2.33
CA TYR A 90 -2.96 15.58 3.59
C TYR A 90 -3.11 16.78 4.52
#